data_AF-A0A6F9XUY4-F1
#
_entry.id   AF-A0A6F9XUY4-F1
#
_cell.length_a   1.000
_cell.length_b   1.000
_cell.length_c   1.000
_cell.angle_alpha   90.00
_cell.angle_beta   90.00
_cell.angle_gamma   90.00
#
_symmetry.space_group_name_H-M   'P 1'
#
loop_
_entity.id
_entity.type
_entity.pdbx_description
1 polymer ?
#
loop_
_entity_poly.entity_id
_entity_poly.type
_entity_poly.pdbx_seq_one_letter_code
_entity_poly.pdbx_strand_id
1 'polypeptide(L)'
;MSFPAFKFNEVVNQSFEDSDFYDNLTKRFIFPVFKRLKNQKPSDDEIIFLGAKFWYLPEKDLDAIKGVYDDTAKTLKDGVQLEVRNGRVYNNFVPASANRISHVRPHTSQTQYVQGKYSNELPTPATWINRPDNDEQFNPSGRYMTTQCFWLNSTYLDEQITDITGL
;
A
#
# COMPACT_ATOMS: atom_id res chain seq x y z
N MET A 1 -5.88 -2.57 -5.27
CA MET A 1 -6.19 -1.16 -5.59
C MET A 1 -5.47 -0.25 -4.59
N SER A 2 -4.86 0.86 -5.02
CA SER A 2 -4.22 1.83 -4.11
C SER A 2 -5.13 2.97 -3.72
N PHE A 3 -4.86 3.51 -2.53
CA PHE A 3 -5.34 4.81 -2.08
C PHE A 3 -4.24 5.87 -2.27
N PRO A 4 -4.56 7.17 -2.10
CA PRO A 4 -3.57 8.22 -2.10
C PRO A 4 -2.42 7.94 -1.14
N ALA A 5 -1.24 8.45 -1.49
CA ALA A 5 -0.10 8.51 -0.58
C ALA A 5 -0.45 9.25 0.70
N PHE A 6 -0.06 8.70 1.86
CA PHE A 6 -0.27 9.33 3.16
C PHE A 6 1.01 10.00 3.67
N LYS A 7 0.86 10.99 4.56
CA LYS A 7 2.00 11.51 5.31
C LYS A 7 2.22 10.67 6.57
N PHE A 8 3.47 10.30 6.86
CA PHE A 8 3.80 9.47 8.03
C PHE A 8 3.35 10.11 9.35
N ASN A 9 3.54 11.43 9.48
CA ASN A 9 3.09 12.18 10.66
C ASN A 9 1.56 12.25 10.78
N GLU A 10 0.79 12.19 9.69
CA GLU A 10 -0.68 12.15 9.77
C GLU A 10 -1.14 10.81 10.34
N VAL A 11 -0.63 9.69 9.81
CA VAL A 11 -0.98 8.34 10.28
C VAL A 11 -0.66 8.12 11.75
N VAL A 12 0.38 8.76 12.29
CA VAL A 12 0.74 8.67 13.70
C VAL A 12 -0.17 9.48 14.63
N ASN A 13 -0.75 10.56 14.12
CA ASN A 13 -1.47 11.57 14.90
C ASN A 13 -2.99 11.57 14.70
N GLN A 14 -3.51 10.83 13.71
CA GLN A 14 -4.94 10.70 13.44
C GLN A 14 -5.47 9.36 13.93
N SER A 15 -6.76 9.34 14.30
CA SER A 15 -7.50 8.09 14.44
C SER A 15 -7.75 7.49 13.04
N PHE A 16 -8.11 6.21 12.99
CA PHE A 16 -8.46 5.58 11.72
C PHE A 16 -9.66 6.29 11.09
N GLU A 17 -10.70 6.57 11.88
CA GLU A 17 -11.97 7.15 11.46
C GLU A 17 -11.84 8.61 10.99
N ASP A 18 -10.85 9.35 11.49
CA ASP A 18 -10.55 10.73 11.06
C ASP A 18 -9.55 10.79 9.89
N SER A 19 -9.07 9.65 9.40
CA SER A 19 -8.02 9.60 8.38
C SER A 19 -8.58 9.74 6.96
N ASP A 20 -7.78 10.32 6.06
CA ASP A 20 -8.06 10.31 4.61
C ASP A 20 -8.24 8.89 4.07
N PHE A 21 -7.59 7.90 4.67
CA PHE A 21 -7.75 6.51 4.26
C PHE A 21 -9.17 6.01 4.52
N TYR A 22 -9.73 6.29 5.70
CA TYR A 22 -11.11 5.94 6.04
C TYR A 22 -12.13 6.72 5.20
N ASP A 23 -11.93 8.02 4.99
CA ASP A 23 -12.78 8.81 4.09
C ASP A 23 -12.81 8.21 2.67
N ASN A 24 -11.65 7.77 2.16
CA ASN A 24 -11.62 7.14 0.85
C ASN A 24 -12.24 5.73 0.84
N LEU A 25 -12.09 4.94 1.91
CA LEU A 25 -12.67 3.60 2.02
C LEU A 25 -14.21 3.61 2.07
N THR A 26 -14.79 4.62 2.72
CA THR A 26 -16.25 4.74 2.92
C THR A 26 -16.99 5.31 1.71
N LYS A 27 -16.25 5.78 0.69
CA LYS A 27 -16.83 6.18 -0.60
C LYS A 27 -17.40 4.98 -1.37
N ARG A 28 -18.34 5.28 -2.26
CA ARG A 28 -18.84 4.31 -3.24
C ARG A 28 -17.86 4.18 -4.40
N PHE A 29 -17.46 2.96 -4.71
CA PHE A 29 -16.65 2.64 -5.87
C PHE A 29 -17.51 2.16 -7.03
N ILE A 30 -17.02 2.35 -8.25
CA ILE A 30 -17.47 1.62 -9.42
C ILE A 30 -16.32 0.76 -9.93
N PHE A 31 -16.54 -0.54 -10.01
CA PHE A 31 -15.58 -1.50 -10.56
C PHE A 31 -16.01 -1.89 -11.96
N PRO A 32 -15.46 -1.27 -13.03
CA PRO A 32 -15.55 -1.82 -14.37
C PRO A 32 -14.61 -3.01 -14.48
N VAL A 33 -15.16 -4.19 -14.77
CA VAL A 33 -14.42 -5.45 -14.79
C VAL A 33 -14.12 -5.85 -16.22
N PHE A 34 -12.83 -6.05 -16.49
CA PHE A 34 -12.33 -6.53 -17.77
C PHE A 34 -11.60 -7.85 -17.56
N LYS A 35 -11.75 -8.79 -18.50
CA LYS A 35 -11.02 -10.05 -18.51
C LYS A 35 -10.12 -10.10 -19.73
N ARG A 36 -8.85 -10.42 -19.50
CA ARG A 36 -7.88 -10.69 -20.57
C ARG A 36 -7.99 -12.17 -20.97
N LEU A 37 -8.37 -12.43 -22.20
CA LEU A 37 -8.37 -13.76 -22.80
C LEU A 37 -6.98 -14.00 -23.40
N LYS A 38 -6.25 -14.94 -22.82
CA LYS A 38 -4.89 -15.24 -23.27
C LYS A 38 -4.93 -16.08 -24.55
N ASN A 39 -4.23 -15.61 -25.56
CA ASN A 39 -3.99 -16.32 -26.81
C ASN A 39 -2.56 -16.91 -26.82
N GLN A 40 -2.22 -17.67 -27.87
CA GLN A 40 -0.89 -18.27 -27.99
C GLN A 40 0.23 -17.22 -28.02
N LYS A 41 -0.05 -16.03 -28.56
CA LYS A 41 0.86 -14.89 -28.55
C LYS A 41 0.25 -13.77 -27.70
N PRO A 42 1.00 -13.19 -26.74
CA PRO A 42 0.50 -12.09 -25.90
C PRO A 42 0.06 -10.84 -26.67
N SER A 43 0.57 -10.64 -27.90
CA SER A 43 0.17 -9.57 -28.81
C SER A 43 -1.28 -9.69 -29.28
N ASP A 44 -1.81 -10.91 -29.24
CA ASP A 44 -3.12 -11.25 -29.78
C ASP A 44 -4.15 -11.38 -28.65
N ASP A 45 -3.77 -11.11 -27.40
CA ASP A 45 -4.67 -11.20 -26.26
C ASP A 45 -5.86 -10.24 -26.41
N GLU A 46 -7.06 -10.77 -26.25
CA GLU A 46 -8.28 -9.99 -26.29
C GLU A 46 -8.64 -9.49 -24.88
N ILE A 47 -9.20 -8.29 -24.80
CA ILE A 47 -9.73 -7.73 -23.55
C ILE A 47 -11.24 -7.59 -23.71
N ILE A 48 -12.00 -8.34 -22.92
CA ILE A 48 -13.46 -8.28 -22.91
C ILE A 48 -13.94 -7.52 -21.68
N PHE A 49 -14.97 -6.68 -21.86
CA PHE A 49 -15.69 -6.06 -20.76
C PHE A 49 -16.75 -7.05 -20.24
N LEU A 50 -16.67 -7.41 -18.96
CA LEU A 50 -17.60 -8.35 -18.33
C LEU A 50 -18.81 -7.65 -17.72
N GLY A 51 -18.64 -6.41 -17.26
CA GLY A 51 -19.68 -5.66 -16.57
C GLY A 51 -19.11 -4.65 -15.59
N ALA A 52 -19.98 -3.96 -14.85
CA ALA A 52 -19.58 -3.04 -13.80
C ALA A 52 -20.42 -3.23 -12.54
N LYS A 53 -19.80 -3.01 -11.37
CA LYS A 53 -20.45 -3.11 -10.06
C LYS A 53 -20.24 -1.83 -9.27
N PHE A 54 -21.32 -1.28 -8.71
CA PHE A 54 -21.19 -0.35 -7.61
C PHE A 54 -20.89 -1.14 -6.35
N TRP A 55 -19.80 -0.79 -5.67
CA TRP A 55 -19.34 -1.50 -4.48
C TRP A 55 -19.11 -0.52 -3.35
N TYR A 56 -19.49 -0.96 -2.16
CA TYR A 56 -19.17 -0.33 -0.88
C TYR A 56 -18.33 -1.33 -0.10
N LEU A 57 -17.36 -0.81 0.67
CA LEU A 57 -16.64 -1.65 1.60
C LEU A 57 -17.62 -2.27 2.61
N PRO A 58 -17.66 -3.61 2.77
CA PRO A 58 -18.45 -4.25 3.80
C PRO A 58 -17.98 -3.82 5.20
N GLU A 59 -18.91 -3.41 6.05
CA GLU A 59 -18.60 -2.93 7.41
C GLU A 59 -17.83 -3.96 8.24
N LYS A 60 -18.14 -5.25 8.07
CA LYS A 60 -17.44 -6.37 8.73
C LYS A 60 -15.93 -6.43 8.44
N ASP A 61 -15.47 -5.81 7.35
CA ASP A 61 -14.07 -5.84 6.93
C ASP A 61 -13.28 -4.62 7.46
N LEU A 62 -13.97 -3.62 8.01
CA LEU A 62 -13.35 -2.39 8.55
C LEU A 62 -12.39 -2.70 9.70
N ASP A 63 -12.74 -3.59 10.62
CA ASP A 63 -11.88 -3.91 11.77
C ASP A 63 -10.52 -4.48 11.34
N ALA A 64 -10.51 -5.33 10.31
CA ALA A 64 -9.27 -5.90 9.78
C ALA A 64 -8.40 -4.83 9.12
N ILE A 65 -9.01 -3.92 8.36
CA ILE A 65 -8.33 -2.80 7.70
C ILE A 65 -7.81 -1.78 8.73
N LYS A 66 -8.62 -1.48 9.75
CA LYS A 66 -8.22 -0.66 10.91
C LYS A 66 -7.01 -1.26 11.60
N GLY A 67 -6.97 -2.58 11.79
CA GLY A 67 -5.80 -3.25 12.34
C GLY A 67 -4.53 -3.01 11.51
N VAL A 68 -4.62 -2.98 10.18
CA VAL A 68 -3.47 -2.64 9.31
C VAL A 68 -3.05 -1.18 9.46
N TYR A 69 -4.01 -0.27 9.60
CA TYR A 69 -3.74 1.15 9.87
C TYR A 69 -3.04 1.34 11.22
N ASP A 70 -3.57 0.72 12.28
CA ASP A 70 -3.03 0.79 13.63
C ASP A 70 -1.60 0.20 13.71
N ASP A 71 -1.35 -0.93 13.03
CA ASP A 71 -0.01 -1.52 12.93
C ASP A 71 0.97 -0.64 12.15
N THR A 72 0.47 0.09 11.15
CA THR A 72 1.26 1.08 10.40
C THR A 72 1.64 2.25 11.31
N ALA A 73 0.68 2.81 12.05
CA ALA A 73 0.93 3.88 13.02
C ALA A 73 1.91 3.43 14.11
N LYS A 74 1.77 2.20 14.60
CA LYS A 74 2.71 1.60 15.57
C LYS A 74 4.11 1.46 14.99
N THR A 75 4.24 0.90 13.80
CA THR A 75 5.54 0.73 13.11
C THR A 75 6.25 2.08 12.90
N LEU A 76 5.49 3.13 12.55
CA LEU A 76 6.03 4.48 12.41
C LEU A 76 6.50 5.07 13.75
N LYS A 77 5.72 4.88 14.83
CA LYS A 77 6.06 5.35 16.19
C LYS A 77 7.30 4.64 16.75
N ASP A 78 7.38 3.33 16.56
CA ASP A 78 8.48 2.50 17.08
C ASP A 78 9.78 2.67 16.27
N GLY A 79 9.71 3.24 15.07
CA GLY A 79 10.82 3.34 14.14
C GLY A 79 10.78 2.21 13.11
N VAL A 80 10.62 2.58 11.85
CA VAL A 80 10.53 1.62 10.74
C VAL A 80 11.84 0.85 10.63
N GLN A 81 11.77 -0.47 10.49
CA GLN A 81 12.94 -1.28 10.18
C GLN A 81 13.14 -1.31 8.67
N LEU A 82 14.32 -0.88 8.22
CA LEU A 82 14.69 -0.87 6.81
C LEU A 82 15.88 -1.80 6.59
N GLU A 83 15.73 -2.76 5.69
CA GLU A 83 16.77 -3.75 5.41
C GLU A 83 17.19 -3.74 3.95
N VAL A 84 18.49 -3.64 3.70
CA VAL A 84 19.05 -3.76 2.35
C VAL A 84 19.36 -5.22 2.06
N ARG A 85 18.69 -5.79 1.04
CA ARG A 85 18.94 -7.13 0.51
C ARG A 85 19.05 -7.06 -1.01
N ASN A 86 20.14 -7.54 -1.58
CA ASN A 86 20.36 -7.60 -3.03
C ASN A 86 20.12 -6.25 -3.75
N GLY A 87 20.58 -5.14 -3.15
CA GLY A 87 20.40 -3.79 -3.70
C GLY A 87 18.97 -3.24 -3.63
N ARG A 88 18.06 -3.90 -2.90
CA ARG A 88 16.70 -3.44 -2.64
C ARG A 88 16.48 -3.22 -1.16
N VAL A 89 15.68 -2.22 -0.81
CA VAL A 89 15.30 -1.93 0.57
C VAL A 89 13.92 -2.51 0.87
N TYR A 90 13.84 -3.26 1.95
CA TYR A 90 12.62 -3.85 2.49
C TYR A 90 12.24 -3.13 3.78
N ASN A 91 10.94 -3.12 4.10
CA ASN A 91 10.43 -2.56 5.35
C ASN A 91 9.56 -3.58 6.09
N ASN A 92 9.22 -3.27 7.34
CA ASN A 92 8.40 -4.10 8.21
C ASN A 92 6.92 -3.66 8.27
N PHE A 93 6.42 -2.85 7.34
CA PHE A 93 4.98 -2.62 7.23
C PHE A 93 4.25 -3.90 6.81
N VAL A 94 2.94 -3.97 7.07
CA VAL A 94 2.09 -5.11 6.68
C VAL A 94 2.19 -5.33 5.16
N PRO A 95 2.76 -6.46 4.70
CA PRO A 95 2.88 -6.76 3.27
C PRO A 95 1.59 -7.40 2.74
N ALA A 96 1.41 -7.39 1.42
CA ALA A 96 0.28 -8.06 0.77
C ALA A 96 0.20 -9.56 1.14
N SER A 97 1.35 -10.22 1.34
CA SER A 97 1.45 -11.63 1.72
C SER A 97 0.93 -11.93 3.13
N ALA A 98 0.70 -10.92 3.98
CA ALA A 98 0.04 -11.11 5.28
C ALA A 98 -1.47 -11.42 5.14
N ASN A 99 -2.04 -11.21 3.94
CA ASN A 99 -3.44 -11.53 3.62
C ASN A 99 -4.48 -10.88 4.56
N ARG A 100 -4.24 -9.64 5.01
CA ARG A 100 -5.10 -8.89 5.96
C ARG A 100 -6.05 -7.90 5.28
N ILE A 101 -6.62 -8.26 4.14
CA ILE A 101 -7.50 -7.42 3.29
C ILE A 101 -6.78 -6.22 2.66
N SER A 102 -6.01 -5.47 3.46
CA SER A 102 -5.18 -4.36 3.02
C SER A 102 -3.69 -4.56 3.35
N HIS A 103 -2.84 -3.74 2.73
CA HIS A 103 -1.41 -3.70 2.98
C HIS A 103 -0.85 -2.30 2.72
N VAL A 104 0.41 -2.08 3.11
CA VAL A 104 1.15 -0.85 2.82
C VAL A 104 2.23 -1.14 1.79
N ARG A 105 2.35 -0.27 0.79
CA ARG A 105 3.46 -0.34 -0.17
C ARG A 105 3.78 1.03 -0.78
N PRO A 106 4.93 1.18 -1.44
CA PRO A 106 5.27 2.43 -2.12
C PRO A 106 4.19 2.84 -3.13
N HIS A 107 3.89 4.14 -3.18
CA HIS A 107 2.98 4.70 -4.18
C HIS A 107 3.67 4.86 -5.55
N THR A 108 5.00 4.98 -5.56
CA THR A 108 5.81 5.27 -6.74
C THR A 108 6.75 4.11 -7.08
N SER A 109 7.13 4.00 -8.34
CA SER A 109 8.17 3.06 -8.79
C SER A 109 9.58 3.51 -8.40
N GLN A 110 9.77 4.82 -8.18
CA GLN A 110 11.03 5.39 -7.71
C GLN A 110 11.11 5.33 -6.19
N THR A 111 12.25 4.85 -5.68
CA THR A 111 12.55 4.85 -4.25
C THR A 111 13.44 6.03 -3.89
N GLN A 112 13.26 6.59 -2.69
CA GLN A 112 14.05 7.71 -2.21
C GLN A 112 14.18 7.67 -0.69
N TYR A 113 15.41 7.64 -0.16
CA TYR A 113 15.72 7.56 1.28
C TYR A 113 16.43 8.82 1.80
N VAL A 114 16.34 9.91 1.02
CA VAL A 114 16.69 11.28 1.36
C VAL A 114 15.49 12.19 1.17
N GLN A 115 15.53 13.42 1.68
CA GLN A 115 14.46 14.38 1.44
C GLN A 115 14.28 14.65 -0.06
N GLY A 116 13.04 14.57 -0.55
CA GLY A 116 12.71 14.97 -1.91
C GLY A 116 11.32 14.53 -2.34
N LYS A 117 11.07 14.54 -3.66
CA LYS A 117 9.74 14.42 -4.25
C LYS A 117 9.04 13.08 -3.93
N TYR A 118 9.78 11.99 -3.80
CA TYR A 118 9.24 10.64 -3.64
C TYR A 118 9.36 10.11 -2.21
N SER A 119 9.80 10.95 -1.26
CA SER A 119 9.95 10.57 0.13
C SER A 119 9.13 11.48 1.03
N ASN A 120 8.98 11.04 2.28
CA ASN A 120 8.50 11.89 3.36
C ASN A 120 9.23 11.58 4.65
N GLU A 121 9.15 12.51 5.60
CA GLU A 121 9.84 12.43 6.88
C GLU A 121 9.13 11.47 7.84
N LEU A 122 9.91 10.56 8.44
CA LEU A 122 9.48 9.65 9.47
C LEU A 122 9.44 10.36 10.84
N PRO A 123 8.41 10.09 11.67
CA PRO A 123 8.32 10.65 13.02
C PRO A 123 9.48 10.16 13.90
N THR A 124 9.78 8.86 13.81
CA THR A 124 10.90 8.20 14.49
C THR A 124 11.92 7.74 13.44
N PRO A 125 13.23 8.03 13.63
CA PRO A 125 14.27 7.55 12.73
C PRO A 125 14.18 6.04 12.46
N ALA A 126 14.40 5.64 11.20
CA ALA A 126 14.41 4.23 10.83
C ALA A 126 15.61 3.50 11.44
N THR A 127 15.39 2.25 11.86
CA THR A 127 16.46 1.32 12.20
C THR A 127 16.89 0.59 10.94
N TRP A 128 18.17 0.67 10.60
CA TRP A 128 18.71 0.08 9.39
C TRP A 128 19.42 -1.25 9.64
N ILE A 129 19.20 -2.20 8.73
CA ILE A 129 19.90 -3.49 8.66
C ILE A 129 20.63 -3.55 7.32
N ASN A 130 21.94 -3.83 7.35
CA ASN A 130 22.82 -3.89 6.17
C ASN A 130 22.86 -2.59 5.33
N ARG A 131 22.70 -1.42 5.96
CA ARG A 131 22.84 -0.14 5.26
C ARG A 131 24.29 0.06 4.79
N PRO A 132 24.53 0.43 3.51
CA PRO A 132 25.85 0.83 3.04
C PRO A 132 26.38 2.06 3.78
N ASP A 133 27.65 2.03 4.17
CA ASP A 133 28.34 3.18 4.75
C ASP A 133 28.57 4.27 3.68
N ASN A 134 28.48 5.55 4.10
CA ASN A 134 28.82 6.73 3.28
C ASN A 134 28.12 6.82 1.91
N ASP A 135 26.91 6.27 1.79
CA ASP A 135 26.12 6.36 0.57
C ASP A 135 25.11 7.51 0.66
N GLU A 136 25.29 8.52 -0.21
CA GLU A 136 24.45 9.71 -0.32
C GLU A 136 22.97 9.38 -0.63
N GLN A 137 22.68 8.16 -1.11
CA GLN A 137 21.32 7.67 -1.33
C GLN A 137 20.52 7.55 -0.02
N PHE A 138 21.19 7.41 1.13
CA PHE A 138 20.55 7.22 2.42
C PHE A 138 20.79 8.41 3.34
N ASN A 139 19.72 9.03 3.82
CA ASN A 139 19.82 10.14 4.75
C ASN A 139 20.54 9.71 6.05
N PRO A 140 21.59 10.41 6.50
CA PRO A 140 22.34 10.05 7.71
C PRO A 140 21.46 9.95 8.97
N SER A 141 20.45 10.82 9.11
CA SER A 141 19.53 10.79 10.26
C SER A 141 18.51 9.65 10.23
N GLY A 142 18.39 8.93 9.12
CA GLY A 142 17.39 7.85 8.97
C GLY A 142 15.94 8.34 8.96
N ARG A 143 15.71 9.65 8.81
CA ARG A 143 14.37 10.26 8.89
C ARG A 143 13.60 10.31 7.58
N TYR A 144 14.10 9.79 6.47
CA TYR A 144 13.37 9.82 5.20
C TYR A 144 13.28 8.43 4.59
N MET A 145 12.09 8.10 4.09
CA MET A 145 11.90 6.93 3.25
C MET A 145 10.85 7.21 2.18
N THR A 146 10.82 6.34 1.17
CA THR A 146 9.87 6.42 0.05
C THR A 146 8.45 6.55 0.57
N THR A 147 7.67 7.45 0.01
CA THR A 147 6.26 7.66 0.36
C THR A 147 5.47 6.37 0.14
N GLN A 148 4.63 6.03 1.11
CA GLN A 148 3.80 4.84 1.10
C GLN A 148 2.33 5.19 0.88
N CYS A 149 1.55 4.21 0.45
CA CYS A 149 0.09 4.29 0.50
C CYS A 149 -0.50 2.95 0.97
N PHE A 150 -1.75 3.00 1.42
CA PHE A 150 -2.54 1.81 1.68
C PHE A 150 -3.07 1.23 0.38
N TRP A 151 -3.29 -0.08 0.38
CA TRP A 151 -3.84 -0.83 -0.74
C TRP A 151 -4.88 -1.81 -0.24
N LEU A 152 -5.96 -2.02 -0.99
CA LEU A 152 -6.73 -3.27 -0.90
C LEU A 152 -6.03 -4.36 -1.72
N ASN A 153 -5.93 -5.55 -1.15
CA ASN A 153 -5.36 -6.74 -1.77
C ASN A 153 -6.13 -7.10 -3.04
N SER A 154 -5.43 -7.56 -4.07
CA SER A 154 -6.08 -8.02 -5.30
C SER A 154 -6.97 -9.24 -5.04
N THR A 155 -6.49 -10.18 -4.21
CA THR A 155 -7.26 -11.38 -3.83
C THR A 155 -8.58 -11.00 -3.16
N TYR A 156 -8.56 -10.04 -2.25
CA TYR A 156 -9.78 -9.52 -1.63
C TYR A 156 -10.73 -8.89 -2.65
N LEU A 157 -10.21 -8.08 -3.57
CA LEU A 157 -11.02 -7.44 -4.61
C LEU A 157 -11.63 -8.47 -5.58
N ASP A 158 -10.90 -9.54 -5.90
CA ASP A 158 -11.39 -10.63 -6.75
C ASP A 158 -12.62 -11.29 -6.12
N GLU A 159 -12.61 -11.51 -4.79
CA GLU A 159 -13.77 -12.01 -4.04
C GLU A 159 -14.98 -11.06 -4.11
N GLN A 160 -14.74 -9.74 -4.23
CA GLN A 160 -15.81 -8.75 -4.30
C GLN A 160 -16.52 -8.68 -5.66
N ILE A 161 -15.98 -9.35 -6.70
CA ILE A 161 -16.49 -9.29 -8.08
C ILE A 161 -16.81 -10.69 -8.67
N THR A 162 -16.91 -11.72 -7.83
CA THR A 162 -17.25 -13.09 -8.25
C THR A 162 -18.60 -13.16 -8.95
N ASP A 163 -19.57 -12.34 -8.52
CA ASP A 163 -20.88 -12.17 -9.16
C ASP A 163 -20.82 -11.63 -10.59
N ILE A 164 -19.76 -10.90 -10.97
CA ILE A 164 -19.54 -10.46 -12.36
C ILE A 164 -18.71 -11.48 -13.13
N THR A 165 -17.70 -12.06 -12.50
CA THR A 165 -16.74 -12.92 -13.20
C THR A 165 -17.26 -14.34 -13.44
N GLY A 166 -18.29 -14.76 -12.71
CA GLY A 166 -18.86 -16.11 -12.79
C GLY A 166 -17.90 -17.19 -12.27
N LEU A 167 -16.97 -16.81 -11.39
CA LEU A 167 -16.01 -17.67 -10.70
C LEU A 167 -16.51 -18.11 -9.33
#